data_AF-A0A183EIX3-F1
#
_entry.id   AF-A0A183EIX3-F1
#
_cell.length_a   1.000
_cell.length_b   1.000
_cell.length_c   1.000
_cell.angle_alpha   90.00
_cell.angle_beta   90.00
_cell.angle_gamma   90.00
#
_symmetry.space_group_name_H-M   'P 1'
#
loop_
_entity.id
_entity.type
_entity.pdbx_description
1 polymer ?
#
loop_
_entity_poly.entity_id
_entity_poly.type
_entity_poly.pdbx_seq_one_letter_code
_entity_poly.pdbx_strand_id
1 'polypeptide(L)'
;MYGNCYTFLVTGLQYSGFVGPLYGLSLTLYVADREYLARHSQGSGFKVEVHPVEYIPFPEDKGFTISPGVMTSVGIKQMRISRMPLPYDGTEYHNALRAAGYSGPVNYTAQACMKSCYQRRLVEDCNCVDPSFVTRDDIHTFYAINNSQPSACDMTLTRSFECVRKSLTNSTNSGFCEKQCPQSCHEQGYVSRELNYESVVESPSQDVWDLLSNIGGTLGLYIGMSFLTLGEFAELFVKCLALPAQKGLQQLGASVDRL
;
A
#
# COMPACT_ATOMS: atom_id res chain seq x y z
N MET A 1 -15.92 10.55 16.49
CA MET A 1 -16.55 10.57 15.15
C MET A 1 -17.04 11.98 14.85
N TYR A 2 -16.84 12.50 13.64
CA TYR A 2 -16.93 13.93 13.30
C TYR A 2 -18.32 14.44 12.86
N GLY A 3 -19.36 13.59 12.88
CA GLY A 3 -20.72 13.98 12.48
C GLY A 3 -20.89 14.04 10.96
N ASN A 4 -21.47 15.12 10.44
CA ASN A 4 -21.79 15.26 9.01
C ASN A 4 -20.53 15.58 8.20
N CYS A 5 -20.24 14.75 7.19
CA CYS A 5 -19.16 14.96 6.23
C CYS A 5 -19.72 15.34 4.87
N TYR A 6 -19.03 16.25 4.17
CA TYR A 6 -19.36 16.66 2.81
C TYR A 6 -18.13 16.49 1.92
N THR A 7 -18.31 15.86 0.77
CA THR A 7 -17.24 15.61 -0.20
C THR A 7 -17.49 16.39 -1.48
N PHE A 8 -16.51 17.22 -1.88
CA PHE A 8 -16.55 17.96 -3.14
C PHE A 8 -15.83 17.15 -4.21
N LEU A 9 -16.58 16.64 -5.19
CA LEU A 9 -16.04 15.90 -6.32
C LEU A 9 -15.60 16.87 -7.42
N VAL A 10 -14.33 16.77 -7.82
CA VAL A 10 -13.75 17.53 -8.93
C VAL A 10 -13.71 16.65 -10.17
N THR A 11 -14.52 16.95 -11.18
CA THR A 11 -14.59 16.19 -12.43
C THR A 11 -14.31 17.11 -13.62
N GLY A 12 -13.59 16.60 -14.63
CA GLY A 12 -13.39 17.11 -16.01
C GLY A 12 -13.31 18.64 -16.25
N LEU A 13 -14.40 19.37 -15.98
CA LEU A 13 -14.53 20.82 -16.18
C LEU A 13 -13.98 21.66 -15.03
N GLN A 14 -13.66 21.05 -13.89
CA GLN A 14 -13.19 21.73 -12.67
C GLN A 14 -11.66 21.65 -12.50
N TYR A 15 -10.94 21.15 -13.50
CA TYR A 15 -9.47 21.18 -13.50
C TYR A 15 -8.98 22.58 -13.87
N SER A 16 -8.28 23.23 -12.95
CA SER A 16 -7.51 24.42 -13.30
C SER A 16 -6.15 24.02 -13.85
N GLY A 17 -5.79 24.54 -15.02
CA GLY A 17 -4.42 24.46 -15.55
C GLY A 17 -3.45 25.44 -14.88
N PHE A 18 -3.96 26.35 -14.05
CA PHE A 18 -3.17 27.38 -13.38
C PHE A 18 -3.07 27.10 -11.88
N VAL A 19 -1.86 27.28 -11.36
CA VAL A 19 -1.57 27.18 -9.93
C VAL A 19 -1.77 28.56 -9.28
N GLY A 20 -2.46 28.60 -8.14
CA GLY A 20 -2.62 29.81 -7.33
C GLY A 20 -3.94 29.87 -6.56
N PRO A 21 -4.05 30.73 -5.54
CA PRO A 21 -5.23 30.81 -4.67
C PRO A 21 -6.51 31.26 -5.40
N LEU A 22 -6.38 31.97 -6.54
CA LEU A 22 -7.51 32.41 -7.37
C LEU A 22 -8.06 31.31 -8.29
N TYR A 23 -7.28 30.26 -8.54
CA TYR A 23 -7.62 29.19 -9.47
C TYR A 23 -7.80 27.83 -8.75
N GLY A 24 -7.92 27.88 -7.42
CA GLY A 24 -8.18 26.72 -6.57
C GLY A 24 -9.62 26.67 -6.06
N LEU A 25 -9.86 25.81 -5.08
CA LEU A 25 -11.12 25.71 -4.38
C LEU A 25 -11.21 26.78 -3.28
N SER A 26 -12.20 27.67 -3.37
CA SER A 26 -12.49 28.67 -2.33
C SER A 26 -13.83 28.37 -1.68
N LEU A 27 -13.83 28.17 -0.35
CA LEU A 27 -15.01 27.85 0.44
C LEU A 27 -15.15 28.81 1.61
N THR A 28 -16.38 29.26 1.87
CA THR A 28 -16.75 29.93 3.11
C THR A 28 -17.60 28.95 3.91
N LEU A 29 -17.10 28.51 5.06
CA LEU A 29 -17.73 27.48 5.88
C LEU A 29 -18.23 28.08 7.20
N TYR A 30 -19.36 27.58 7.70
CA TYR A 30 -19.96 28.00 8.97
C TYR A 30 -19.91 26.86 9.99
N VAL A 31 -19.21 27.05 11.11
CA VAL A 31 -18.96 26.01 12.13
C VAL A 31 -20.17 25.73 13.02
N ALA A 32 -21.11 26.67 13.14
CA ALA A 32 -22.28 26.56 14.03
C ALA A 32 -21.92 26.17 15.47
N ASP A 33 -20.89 26.80 16.06
CA ASP A 33 -20.33 26.47 17.38
C ASP A 33 -21.34 26.54 18.54
N ARG A 34 -22.44 27.29 18.38
CA ARG A 34 -23.54 27.36 19.37
C ARG A 34 -24.34 26.06 19.51
N GLU A 35 -24.31 25.19 18.51
CA GLU A 35 -25.02 23.90 18.52
C GLU A 35 -24.15 22.78 19.11
N TYR A 36 -22.92 23.10 19.55
CA TYR A 36 -21.97 22.09 19.99
C TYR A 36 -22.31 21.55 21.37
N LEU A 37 -22.16 20.23 21.51
CA LEU A 37 -22.33 19.55 22.79
C LEU A 37 -21.05 19.66 23.61
N ALA A 38 -21.05 20.52 24.64
CA ALA A 38 -19.89 20.89 25.47
C ALA A 38 -19.07 19.71 26.06
N ARG A 39 -19.62 18.50 26.13
CA ARG A 39 -18.96 17.29 26.65
C ARG A 39 -18.36 16.38 25.56
N HIS A 40 -18.68 16.61 24.29
CA HIS A 40 -18.29 15.75 23.17
C HIS A 40 -17.45 16.48 22.11
N SER A 41 -17.60 17.80 21.99
CA SER A 41 -16.81 18.62 21.07
C SER A 41 -15.50 19.07 21.75
N GLN A 42 -14.39 18.37 21.48
CA GLN A 42 -13.06 18.72 22.03
C GLN A 42 -12.46 20.01 21.44
N GLY A 43 -13.05 20.55 20.36
CA GLY A 43 -12.63 21.79 19.71
C GLY A 43 -13.66 22.27 18.68
N SER A 44 -13.45 23.48 18.16
CA SER A 44 -14.30 24.12 17.16
C SER A 44 -13.50 24.35 15.87
N GLY A 45 -14.03 23.90 14.74
CA GLY A 45 -13.38 24.00 13.43
C GLY A 45 -13.78 22.87 12.48
N PHE A 46 -13.03 22.76 11.38
CA PHE A 46 -13.27 21.78 10.34
C PHE A 46 -12.09 20.82 10.23
N LYS A 47 -12.37 19.52 10.08
CA LYS A 47 -11.37 18.52 9.70
C LYS A 47 -11.49 18.31 8.20
N VAL A 48 -10.42 18.58 7.46
CA VAL A 48 -10.40 18.55 6.00
C VAL A 48 -9.35 17.54 5.53
N GLU A 49 -9.72 16.67 4.61
CA GLU A 49 -8.82 15.74 3.94
C GLU A 49 -8.98 15.90 2.43
N VAL A 50 -7.85 15.86 1.72
CA VAL A 50 -7.83 15.84 0.26
C VAL A 50 -7.37 14.45 -0.17
N HIS A 51 -8.21 13.74 -0.92
CA HIS A 51 -7.95 12.38 -1.37
C HIS A 51 -8.36 12.22 -2.85
N PRO A 52 -7.78 11.26 -3.60
CA PRO A 52 -8.26 10.94 -4.94
C PRO A 52 -9.62 10.25 -4.90
N VAL A 53 -10.38 10.36 -6.00
CA VAL A 53 -11.79 9.92 -6.05
C VAL A 53 -11.95 8.40 -5.91
N GLU A 54 -10.93 7.63 -6.26
CA GLU A 54 -10.94 6.17 -6.20
C GLU A 54 -10.52 5.63 -4.81
N TYR A 55 -10.26 6.48 -3.81
CA TYR A 55 -9.82 6.05 -2.48
C TYR A 55 -10.79 6.49 -1.39
N ILE A 56 -10.90 5.66 -0.34
CA ILE A 56 -11.72 5.94 0.84
C ILE A 56 -11.04 7.03 1.70
N PRO A 57 -11.75 8.12 2.06
CA PRO A 57 -11.22 9.13 2.96
C PRO A 57 -11.19 8.64 4.41
N PHE A 58 -10.08 8.91 5.11
CA PHE A 58 -9.93 8.70 6.54
C PHE A 58 -9.50 10.00 7.23
N PRO A 59 -10.43 10.96 7.44
CA PRO A 59 -10.08 12.29 7.90
C PRO A 59 -9.55 12.28 9.34
N GLU A 60 -9.86 11.23 10.11
CA GLU A 60 -9.26 10.98 11.43
C GLU A 60 -7.75 10.79 11.39
N ASP A 61 -7.24 10.11 10.36
CA ASP A 61 -5.83 9.73 10.24
C ASP A 61 -5.06 10.73 9.36
N LYS A 62 -5.65 11.18 8.24
CA LYS A 62 -5.00 11.99 7.20
C LYS A 62 -5.46 13.45 7.13
N GLY A 63 -6.53 13.82 7.84
CA GLY A 63 -7.09 15.16 7.77
C GLY A 63 -6.28 16.21 8.54
N PHE A 64 -6.29 17.44 8.07
CA PHE A 64 -5.78 18.62 8.79
C PHE A 64 -6.95 19.44 9.36
N THR A 65 -6.68 20.20 10.43
CA THR A 65 -7.71 20.99 11.11
C THR A 65 -7.64 22.46 10.69
N ILE A 66 -8.78 23.05 10.38
CA ILE A 66 -8.95 24.49 10.09
C ILE A 66 -9.73 25.13 11.23
N SER A 67 -9.16 26.16 11.84
CA SER A 67 -9.82 26.93 12.90
C SER A 67 -10.79 27.97 12.32
N PRO A 68 -11.94 28.23 12.99
CA PRO A 68 -12.82 29.32 12.61
C PRO A 68 -12.20 30.68 12.92
N GLY A 69 -12.74 31.73 12.29
CA GLY A 69 -12.37 33.12 12.54
C GLY A 69 -11.13 33.61 11.79
N VAL A 70 -10.47 32.75 11.01
CA VAL A 70 -9.34 33.11 10.15
C VAL A 70 -9.55 32.57 8.73
N MET A 71 -8.98 33.27 7.75
CA MET A 71 -8.88 32.75 6.38
C MET A 71 -7.64 31.85 6.29
N THR A 72 -7.84 30.56 6.01
CA THR A 72 -6.74 29.61 5.83
C THR A 72 -6.54 29.29 4.36
N SER A 73 -5.35 29.57 3.84
CA SER A 73 -4.94 29.18 2.49
C SER A 73 -4.08 27.93 2.56
N VAL A 74 -4.50 26.87 1.87
CA VAL A 74 -3.80 25.57 1.89
C VAL A 74 -3.28 25.24 0.50
N GLY A 75 -1.95 25.15 0.37
CA GLY A 75 -1.31 24.59 -0.81
C GLY A 75 -1.43 23.06 -0.80
N ILE A 76 -1.77 22.49 -1.95
CA ILE A 76 -1.91 21.04 -2.12
C ILE A 76 -0.85 20.55 -3.10
N LYS A 77 -0.20 19.46 -2.74
CA LYS A 77 0.81 18.77 -3.53
C LYS A 77 0.36 17.33 -3.80
N GLN A 78 0.36 16.92 -5.06
CA GLN A 78 0.06 15.54 -5.44
C GLN A 78 1.30 14.67 -5.25
N MET A 79 1.14 13.58 -4.50
CA MET A 79 2.14 12.57 -4.25
C MET A 79 1.74 11.26 -4.93
N ARG A 80 2.67 10.64 -5.65
CA ARG A 80 2.51 9.27 -6.17
C ARG A 80 3.67 8.42 -5.71
N ILE A 81 3.36 7.31 -5.04
CA ILE A 81 4.34 6.33 -4.60
C ILE A 81 4.16 5.07 -5.45
N SER A 82 5.25 4.63 -6.07
CA SER A 82 5.30 3.39 -6.83
C SER A 82 6.39 2.49 -6.24
N ARG A 83 5.98 1.43 -5.56
CA ARG A 83 6.85 0.40 -4.97
C ARG A 83 7.01 -0.77 -5.93
N MET A 84 8.11 -1.51 -5.79
CA MET A 84 8.34 -2.69 -6.60
C MET A 84 7.49 -3.87 -6.13
N PRO A 85 6.89 -4.66 -7.05
CA PRO A 85 6.14 -5.86 -6.69
C PRO A 85 7.05 -6.98 -6.15
N LEU A 86 6.44 -8.04 -5.61
CA LEU A 86 7.11 -9.29 -5.23
C LEU A 86 8.18 -9.71 -6.25
N PRO A 87 9.42 -10.05 -5.82
CA PRO A 87 9.87 -10.43 -4.46
C PRO A 87 10.25 -9.26 -3.51
N TYR A 88 10.00 -8.00 -3.86
CA TYR A 88 10.17 -6.83 -2.98
C TYR A 88 8.92 -6.58 -2.10
N ASP A 89 8.85 -5.44 -1.42
CA ASP A 89 7.84 -5.12 -0.37
C ASP A 89 6.43 -4.77 -0.90
N GLY A 90 6.25 -4.68 -2.23
CA GLY A 90 4.98 -4.32 -2.85
C GLY A 90 4.05 -5.49 -3.13
N THR A 91 2.76 -5.31 -2.88
CA THR A 91 1.71 -6.26 -3.27
C THR A 91 0.61 -5.62 -4.12
N GLU A 92 0.04 -6.41 -5.02
CA GLU A 92 -1.04 -6.03 -5.95
C GLU A 92 -2.41 -6.55 -5.47
N TYR A 93 -2.60 -6.66 -4.15
CA TYR A 93 -3.74 -7.38 -3.58
C TYR A 93 -5.03 -6.52 -3.54
N HIS A 94 -5.99 -6.83 -4.40
CA HIS A 94 -7.20 -6.00 -4.62
C HIS A 94 -8.46 -6.41 -3.82
N ASN A 95 -8.43 -7.47 -3.01
CA ASN A 95 -9.67 -8.12 -2.53
C ASN A 95 -10.09 -7.85 -1.07
N ALA A 96 -9.36 -7.03 -0.30
CA ALA A 96 -9.66 -6.81 1.12
C ALA A 96 -10.85 -5.87 1.41
N LEU A 97 -11.26 -5.04 0.44
CA LEU A 97 -12.18 -3.91 0.68
C LEU A 97 -13.66 -4.30 0.80
N ARG A 98 -14.10 -5.37 0.11
CA ARG A 98 -15.52 -5.76 0.11
C ARG A 98 -16.00 -6.28 1.47
N ALA A 99 -15.09 -6.83 2.28
CA ALA A 99 -15.41 -7.37 3.61
C ALA A 99 -15.70 -6.29 4.68
N ALA A 100 -15.39 -5.02 4.37
CA ALA A 100 -15.68 -3.87 5.24
C ALA A 100 -17.03 -3.19 4.97
N GLY A 101 -17.75 -3.61 3.93
CA GLY A 101 -18.94 -2.94 3.46
C GLY A 101 -18.70 -1.69 2.58
N TYR A 102 -17.48 -1.48 2.08
CA TYR A 102 -17.25 -0.45 1.07
C TYR A 102 -17.76 -0.92 -0.29
N SER A 103 -18.96 -0.45 -0.66
CA SER A 103 -19.59 -0.70 -1.95
C SER A 103 -19.13 0.32 -2.98
N GLY A 104 -18.12 -0.02 -3.79
CA GLY A 104 -17.71 0.86 -4.89
C GLY A 104 -16.45 0.40 -5.63
N PRO A 105 -16.12 1.06 -6.77
CA PRO A 105 -14.84 0.88 -7.46
C PRO A 105 -13.71 1.60 -6.68
N VAL A 106 -13.53 1.24 -5.41
CA VAL A 106 -12.49 1.81 -4.55
C VAL A 106 -11.21 0.98 -4.64
N ASN A 107 -10.09 1.68 -4.75
CA ASN A 107 -8.76 1.09 -4.80
C ASN A 107 -8.26 0.72 -3.41
N TYR A 108 -7.48 -0.36 -3.37
CA TYR A 108 -6.85 -0.87 -2.16
C TYR A 108 -5.93 0.17 -1.52
N THR A 109 -6.05 0.32 -0.20
CA THR A 109 -5.04 0.99 0.65
C THR A 109 -4.78 0.14 1.87
N ALA A 110 -3.56 0.21 2.41
CA ALA A 110 -3.22 -0.51 3.64
C ALA A 110 -4.11 -0.10 4.83
N GLN A 111 -4.43 1.20 4.94
CA GLN A 111 -5.32 1.71 5.98
C GLN A 111 -6.74 1.16 5.86
N ALA A 112 -7.32 1.20 4.65
CA ALA A 112 -8.65 0.65 4.44
C ALA A 112 -8.69 -0.86 4.74
N CYS A 113 -7.67 -1.62 4.30
CA CYS A 113 -7.55 -3.04 4.64
C CYS A 113 -7.51 -3.27 6.16
N MET A 114 -6.67 -2.51 6.86
CA MET A 114 -6.47 -2.67 8.30
C MET A 114 -7.77 -2.41 9.06
N LYS A 115 -8.49 -1.31 8.75
CA LYS A 115 -9.80 -1.00 9.34
C LYS A 115 -10.83 -2.08 9.01
N SER A 116 -10.84 -2.58 7.77
CA SER A 116 -11.71 -3.68 7.34
C SER A 116 -11.44 -4.99 8.09
N CYS A 117 -10.17 -5.29 8.33
CA CYS A 117 -9.75 -6.47 9.07
C CYS A 117 -10.21 -6.42 10.53
N TYR A 118 -10.02 -5.28 11.21
CA TYR A 118 -10.50 -5.09 12.57
C TYR A 118 -12.03 -5.20 12.65
N GLN A 119 -12.74 -4.60 11.70
CA GLN A 119 -14.21 -4.69 11.62
C GLN A 119 -14.67 -6.14 11.45
N ARG A 120 -14.03 -6.92 10.57
CA ARG A 120 -14.36 -8.34 10.40
C ARG A 120 -14.10 -9.14 11.69
N ARG A 121 -12.97 -8.89 12.37
CA ARG A 121 -12.65 -9.53 13.64
C ARG A 121 -13.67 -9.23 14.73
N LEU A 122 -14.16 -7.99 14.79
CA LEU A 122 -15.23 -7.61 15.70
C LEU A 122 -16.53 -8.36 15.44
N VAL A 123 -16.90 -8.54 14.17
CA VAL A 123 -18.09 -9.32 13.80
C VAL A 123 -17.92 -10.80 14.15
N GLU A 124 -16.75 -11.39 13.89
CA GLU A 124 -16.47 -12.79 14.19
C GLU A 124 -16.42 -13.07 15.70
N ASP A 125 -15.76 -12.21 16.48
CA ASP A 125 -15.53 -12.43 17.91
C ASP A 125 -16.72 -11.99 18.78
N CYS A 126 -17.40 -10.89 18.41
CA CYS A 126 -18.39 -10.22 19.24
C CYS A 126 -19.78 -10.10 18.60
N ASN A 127 -19.95 -10.51 17.33
CA ASN A 127 -21.20 -10.43 16.57
C ASN A 127 -21.83 -9.03 16.58
N CYS A 128 -20.98 -8.00 16.55
CA CYS A 128 -21.37 -6.60 16.48
C CYS A 128 -20.42 -5.83 15.56
N VAL A 129 -20.87 -4.70 15.06
CA VAL A 129 -20.15 -3.84 14.11
C VAL A 129 -19.81 -2.51 14.78
N ASP A 130 -18.62 -1.98 14.54
CA ASP A 130 -18.26 -0.63 14.96
C ASP A 130 -19.02 0.39 14.09
N PRO A 131 -19.92 1.21 14.66
CA PRO A 131 -20.70 2.19 13.90
C PRO A 131 -19.86 3.36 13.37
N SER A 132 -18.58 3.46 13.72
CA SER A 132 -17.68 4.54 13.28
C SER A 132 -17.30 4.46 11.81
N PHE A 133 -17.40 3.27 11.19
CA PHE A 133 -16.89 3.01 9.83
C PHE A 133 -17.97 2.59 8.84
N VAL A 134 -19.18 2.25 9.31
CA VAL A 134 -20.25 1.70 8.48
C VAL A 134 -21.57 2.41 8.78
N THR A 135 -22.35 2.65 7.74
CA THR A 135 -23.72 3.15 7.90
C THR A 135 -24.67 2.01 8.23
N ARG A 136 -25.89 2.36 8.66
CA ARG A 136 -26.93 1.36 8.94
C ARG A 136 -27.24 0.50 7.71
N ASP A 137 -27.26 1.10 6.53
CA ASP A 137 -27.53 0.39 5.27
C ASP A 137 -26.38 -0.56 4.90
N ASP A 138 -25.13 -0.19 5.20
CA ASP A 138 -23.97 -1.05 4.98
C ASP A 138 -24.01 -2.30 5.87
N ILE A 139 -24.46 -2.15 7.12
CA ILE A 139 -24.66 -3.27 8.04
C ILE A 139 -25.70 -4.26 7.47
N HIS A 140 -26.81 -3.74 6.95
CA HIS A 140 -27.86 -4.55 6.35
C HIS A 140 -27.40 -5.29 5.09
N THR A 141 -26.52 -4.68 4.31
CA THR A 141 -26.12 -5.17 2.98
C THR A 141 -24.92 -6.12 3.02
N PHE A 142 -23.93 -5.84 3.86
CA PHE A 142 -22.61 -6.52 3.80
C PHE A 142 -22.34 -7.47 4.95
N TYR A 143 -23.05 -7.32 6.07
CA TYR A 143 -22.79 -8.09 7.28
C TYR A 143 -23.94 -9.03 7.68
N ALA A 144 -24.94 -9.20 6.82
CA ALA A 144 -26.02 -10.15 7.06
C ALA A 144 -25.48 -11.59 7.01
N ILE A 145 -25.50 -12.30 8.14
CA ILE A 145 -25.10 -13.70 8.23
C ILE A 145 -26.38 -14.52 8.43
N ASN A 146 -26.73 -15.40 7.47
CA ASN A 146 -27.85 -16.35 7.62
C ASN A 146 -29.17 -15.71 8.14
N ASN A 147 -29.56 -14.55 7.59
CA ASN A 147 -30.72 -13.73 7.99
C ASN A 147 -30.67 -13.06 9.37
N SER A 148 -29.59 -13.20 10.15
CA SER A 148 -29.33 -12.35 11.32
C SER A 148 -28.38 -11.21 10.94
N GLN A 149 -28.80 -9.99 11.23
CA GLN A 149 -27.98 -8.79 11.03
C GLN A 149 -27.32 -8.42 12.35
N PRO A 150 -25.99 -8.27 12.40
CA PRO A 150 -25.31 -7.81 13.60
C PRO A 150 -25.74 -6.38 13.90
N SER A 151 -26.02 -6.10 15.17
CA SER A 151 -26.30 -4.72 15.62
C SER A 151 -24.98 -3.96 15.81
N ALA A 152 -25.06 -2.62 15.81
CA ALA A 152 -23.94 -1.80 16.26
C ALA A 152 -23.49 -2.21 17.68
N CYS A 153 -22.18 -2.21 17.95
CA CYS A 153 -21.66 -2.55 19.27
C CYS A 153 -22.12 -1.52 20.32
N ASP A 154 -22.86 -1.99 21.32
CA ASP A 154 -23.29 -1.14 22.44
C ASP A 154 -22.16 -0.97 23.45
N MET A 155 -21.54 0.21 23.46
CA MET A 155 -20.43 0.55 24.35
C MET A 155 -20.88 0.87 25.79
N THR A 156 -22.18 0.95 26.05
CA THR A 156 -22.72 1.15 27.41
C THR A 156 -22.81 -0.16 28.19
N LEU A 157 -22.90 -1.30 27.50
CA LEU A 157 -22.96 -2.62 28.10
C LEU A 157 -21.55 -3.18 28.37
N THR A 158 -21.26 -3.50 29.64
CA THR A 158 -19.94 -4.02 30.06
C THR A 158 -19.50 -5.25 29.26
N ARG A 159 -20.43 -6.18 28.96
CA ARG A 159 -20.12 -7.40 28.20
C ARG A 159 -19.63 -7.11 26.79
N SER A 160 -20.31 -6.19 26.09
CA SER A 160 -19.96 -5.80 24.72
C SER A 160 -18.65 -5.01 24.71
N PHE A 161 -18.50 -4.05 25.64
CA PHE A 161 -17.27 -3.27 25.79
C PHE A 161 -16.04 -4.15 26.04
N GLU A 162 -16.14 -5.13 26.95
CA GLU A 162 -15.06 -6.05 27.25
C GLU A 162 -14.70 -6.94 26.04
N CYS A 163 -15.71 -7.39 25.29
CA CYS A 163 -15.50 -8.18 24.07
C CYS A 163 -14.74 -7.38 23.01
N VAL A 164 -15.22 -6.17 22.69
CA VAL A 164 -14.59 -5.27 21.70
C VAL A 164 -13.15 -4.99 22.09
N ARG A 165 -12.91 -4.59 23.34
CA ARG A 165 -11.57 -4.32 23.86
C ARG A 165 -10.67 -5.55 23.74
N LYS A 166 -11.17 -6.74 24.13
CA LYS A 166 -10.40 -7.99 24.06
C LYS A 166 -10.07 -8.38 22.62
N SER A 167 -11.04 -8.33 21.71
CA SER A 167 -10.87 -8.63 20.29
C SER A 167 -9.83 -7.71 19.64
N LEU A 168 -9.92 -6.40 19.88
CA LEU A 168 -8.92 -5.43 19.42
C LEU A 168 -7.53 -5.75 19.98
N THR A 169 -7.40 -5.95 21.30
CA THR A 169 -6.09 -6.22 21.92
C THR A 169 -5.47 -7.52 21.41
N ASN A 170 -6.27 -8.58 21.22
CA ASN A 170 -5.78 -9.85 20.67
C ASN A 170 -5.33 -9.69 19.21
N SER A 171 -6.11 -8.96 18.41
CA SER A 171 -5.81 -8.71 17.00
C SER A 171 -4.53 -7.87 16.84
N THR A 172 -4.35 -6.86 17.70
CA THR A 172 -3.14 -6.02 17.73
C THR A 172 -1.92 -6.79 18.25
N ASN A 173 -2.03 -7.52 19.36
CA ASN A 173 -0.90 -8.26 19.92
C ASN A 173 -0.42 -9.41 19.02
N SER A 174 -1.33 -10.05 18.28
CA SER A 174 -0.99 -11.10 17.32
C SER A 174 -0.43 -10.57 16.00
N GLY A 175 -0.57 -9.26 15.74
CA GLY A 175 -0.28 -8.64 14.45
C GLY A 175 -1.10 -9.24 13.31
N PHE A 176 -2.30 -9.77 13.59
CA PHE A 176 -3.07 -10.53 12.60
C PHE A 176 -3.43 -9.67 11.38
N CYS A 177 -3.92 -8.46 11.61
CA CYS A 177 -4.30 -7.55 10.53
C CYS A 177 -3.09 -6.93 9.81
N GLU A 178 -1.98 -6.73 10.51
CA GLU A 178 -0.75 -6.22 9.92
C GLU A 178 -0.16 -7.22 8.90
N LYS A 179 -0.17 -8.51 9.22
CA LYS A 179 0.27 -9.58 8.30
C LYS A 179 -0.67 -9.77 7.12
N GLN A 180 -1.96 -9.49 7.29
CA GLN A 180 -2.97 -9.67 6.26
C GLN A 180 -3.10 -8.46 5.32
N CYS A 181 -2.60 -7.29 5.74
CA CYS A 181 -2.72 -6.02 5.00
C CYS A 181 -1.36 -5.50 4.57
N PRO A 182 -0.78 -6.05 3.49
CA PRO A 182 0.46 -5.57 2.92
C PRO A 182 0.34 -4.17 2.31
N GLN A 183 1.47 -3.50 2.09
CA GLN A 183 1.49 -2.20 1.42
C GLN A 183 1.17 -2.33 -0.07
N SER A 184 0.52 -1.30 -0.62
CA SER A 184 0.21 -1.22 -2.05
C SER A 184 1.45 -0.86 -2.86
N CYS A 185 1.62 -1.49 -4.03
CA CYS A 185 2.61 -1.06 -5.02
C CYS A 185 2.32 0.37 -5.50
N HIS A 186 1.06 0.71 -5.72
CA HIS A 186 0.67 2.02 -6.22
C HIS A 186 -0.19 2.74 -5.19
N GLU A 187 0.31 3.87 -4.73
CA GLU A 187 -0.37 4.73 -3.78
C GLU A 187 -0.38 6.16 -4.30
N GLN A 188 -1.55 6.79 -4.27
CA GLN A 188 -1.73 8.19 -4.67
C GLN A 188 -2.38 8.95 -3.51
N GLY A 189 -1.90 10.15 -3.26
CA GLY A 189 -2.41 11.00 -2.19
C GLY A 189 -2.08 12.46 -2.40
N TYR A 190 -2.61 13.29 -1.51
CA TYR A 190 -2.36 14.72 -1.52
C TYR A 190 -1.82 15.14 -0.15
N VAL A 191 -0.78 15.98 -0.16
CA VAL A 191 -0.14 16.50 1.06
C VAL A 191 -0.28 18.02 1.08
N SER A 192 -0.57 18.58 2.26
CA SER A 192 -0.65 20.02 2.47
C SER A 192 0.76 20.62 2.67
N ARG A 193 1.46 20.89 1.56
CA ARG A 193 2.76 21.62 1.51
C ARG A 193 2.87 22.42 0.21
N GLU A 194 3.97 23.18 0.07
CA GLU A 194 4.27 24.02 -1.09
C GLU A 194 4.11 23.30 -2.44
N LEU A 195 3.70 24.09 -3.44
CA LEU A 195 3.19 23.69 -4.74
C LEU A 195 4.27 23.04 -5.61
N ASN A 196 4.23 21.71 -5.75
CA ASN A 196 4.96 20.92 -6.76
C ASN A 196 4.34 19.51 -6.83
N TYR A 197 4.51 18.75 -7.92
CA TYR A 197 4.21 17.30 -7.92
C TYR A 197 5.46 16.52 -7.47
N GLU A 198 5.29 15.41 -6.77
CA GLU A 198 6.42 14.53 -6.43
C GLU A 198 6.03 13.07 -6.60
N SER A 199 6.82 12.37 -7.40
CA SER A 199 6.71 10.93 -7.60
C SER A 199 7.88 10.24 -6.93
N VAL A 200 7.58 9.41 -5.93
CA VAL A 200 8.56 8.56 -5.27
C VAL A 200 8.44 7.18 -5.90
N VAL A 201 9.42 6.81 -6.73
CA VAL A 201 9.47 5.51 -7.40
C VAL A 201 10.65 4.75 -6.83
N GLU A 202 10.39 3.55 -6.33
CA GLU A 202 11.45 2.64 -5.87
C GLU A 202 12.04 1.88 -7.07
N SER A 203 13.37 1.87 -7.15
CA SER A 203 14.15 1.11 -8.12
C SER A 203 15.07 0.12 -7.40
N PRO A 204 15.44 -1.02 -8.01
CA PRO A 204 16.34 -1.97 -7.38
C PRO A 204 17.70 -1.33 -7.11
N SER A 205 18.33 -1.67 -5.98
CA SER A 205 19.63 -1.13 -5.57
C SER A 205 20.81 -1.69 -6.37
N GLN A 206 20.61 -2.85 -7.02
CA GLN A 206 21.56 -3.43 -7.97
C GLN A 206 20.76 -4.03 -9.13
N ASP A 207 21.08 -3.59 -10.34
CA ASP A 207 20.59 -4.24 -11.54
C ASP A 207 21.40 -5.53 -11.81
N VAL A 208 20.87 -6.39 -12.67
CA VAL A 208 21.58 -7.61 -13.10
C VAL A 208 22.95 -7.29 -13.71
N TRP A 209 23.08 -6.13 -14.35
CA TRP A 209 24.33 -5.64 -14.91
C TRP A 209 25.31 -5.16 -13.85
N ASP A 210 24.83 -4.55 -12.77
CA ASP A 210 25.68 -4.13 -11.65
C ASP A 210 26.22 -5.34 -10.89
N LEU A 211 25.41 -6.38 -10.72
CA LEU A 211 25.85 -7.66 -10.15
C LEU A 211 26.95 -8.29 -11.02
N LEU A 212 26.74 -8.35 -12.33
CA LEU A 212 27.71 -8.90 -13.26
C LEU A 212 29.01 -8.07 -13.28
N SER A 213 28.88 -6.74 -13.21
CA SER A 213 30.00 -5.80 -13.12
C SER A 213 30.77 -5.97 -11.82
N ASN A 214 30.10 -6.13 -10.69
CA ASN A 214 30.75 -6.34 -9.38
C ASN A 214 31.48 -7.69 -9.32
N ILE A 215 30.87 -8.75 -9.84
CA ILE A 215 31.51 -10.08 -9.95
C ILE A 215 32.71 -10.02 -10.90
N GLY A 216 32.54 -9.43 -12.09
CA GLY A 216 33.62 -9.25 -13.05
C GLY A 216 34.76 -8.39 -12.53
N GLY A 217 34.43 -7.31 -11.81
CA GLY A 217 35.40 -6.41 -11.19
C GLY A 217 36.17 -7.07 -10.07
N THR A 218 35.52 -7.84 -9.19
CA THR A 218 36.20 -8.57 -8.11
C THR A 218 37.04 -9.72 -8.66
N LEU A 219 36.54 -10.53 -9.59
CA LEU A 219 37.33 -11.59 -10.23
C LEU A 219 38.50 -11.04 -11.06
N GLY A 220 38.30 -9.91 -11.75
CA GLY A 220 39.34 -9.21 -12.49
C GLY A 220 40.42 -8.64 -11.58
N LEU A 221 40.05 -8.11 -10.40
CA LEU A 221 41.00 -7.53 -9.45
C LEU A 221 41.80 -8.59 -8.68
N TYR A 222 41.15 -9.66 -8.19
CA TYR A 222 41.80 -10.65 -7.34
C TYR A 222 42.48 -11.77 -8.14
N ILE A 223 41.88 -12.23 -9.24
CA ILE A 223 42.34 -13.40 -10.00
C ILE A 223 42.92 -12.97 -11.37
N GLY A 224 42.68 -11.74 -11.81
CA GLY A 224 43.03 -11.31 -13.18
C GLY A 224 42.15 -11.96 -14.24
N MET A 225 41.01 -12.54 -13.83
CA MET A 225 40.12 -13.29 -14.71
C MET A 225 39.32 -12.32 -15.58
N SER A 226 39.36 -12.52 -16.89
CA SER A 226 38.62 -11.75 -17.88
C SER A 226 37.81 -12.66 -18.81
N PHE A 227 36.90 -12.09 -19.60
CA PHE A 227 36.13 -12.85 -20.58
C PHE A 227 37.02 -13.63 -21.57
N LEU A 228 38.21 -13.09 -21.90
CA LEU A 228 39.18 -13.76 -22.75
C LEU A 228 39.79 -15.00 -22.06
N THR A 229 40.10 -14.91 -20.76
CA THR A 229 40.61 -16.07 -20.01
C THR A 229 39.59 -17.21 -19.94
N LEU A 230 38.28 -16.90 -19.86
CA LEU A 230 37.22 -17.92 -19.94
C LEU A 230 37.21 -18.62 -21.30
N GLY A 231 37.41 -17.87 -22.39
CA GLY A 231 37.52 -18.40 -23.74
C GLY A 231 38.71 -19.37 -23.89
N GLU A 232 39.88 -18.99 -23.36
CA GLU A 232 41.07 -19.86 -23.37
C GLU A 232 40.84 -21.16 -22.57
N PHE A 233 40.22 -21.08 -21.39
CA PHE A 233 39.87 -22.26 -20.60
C PHE A 233 38.88 -23.18 -21.33
N ALA A 234 37.88 -22.62 -22.00
CA ALA A 234 36.92 -23.40 -22.79
C ALA A 234 37.59 -24.09 -23.98
N GLU A 235 38.47 -23.39 -24.71
CA GLU A 235 39.25 -23.98 -25.81
C GLU A 235 40.16 -25.11 -25.29
N LEU A 236 40.85 -24.89 -24.16
CA LEU A 236 41.69 -25.89 -23.53
C LEU A 236 40.87 -27.12 -23.08
N PHE A 237 39.68 -26.90 -22.52
CA PHE A 237 38.78 -27.97 -22.10
C PHE A 237 38.29 -28.82 -23.28
N VAL A 238 37.90 -28.18 -24.38
CA VAL A 238 37.50 -28.87 -25.62
C VAL A 238 38.68 -29.66 -26.21
N LYS A 239 39.88 -29.07 -26.26
CA LYS A 239 41.10 -29.79 -26.69
C LYS A 239 41.40 -30.98 -25.78
N CYS A 240 41.27 -30.83 -24.47
CA CYS A 240 41.45 -31.92 -23.50
C CYS A 240 40.44 -33.06 -23.68
N LEU A 241 39.17 -32.77 -23.98
CA LEU A 241 38.16 -33.79 -24.29
C LEU A 241 38.39 -34.46 -25.65
N ALA A 242 38.98 -33.76 -26.61
CA ALA A 242 39.32 -34.32 -27.93
C ALA A 242 40.57 -35.21 -27.91
N LEU A 243 41.48 -35.04 -26.93
CA LEU A 243 42.70 -35.85 -26.79
C LEU A 243 42.45 -37.36 -26.54
N PRO A 244 41.52 -37.81 -25.68
CA PRO A 244 41.21 -39.24 -25.56
C PRO A 244 40.60 -39.83 -26.84
N ALA A 245 39.87 -39.03 -27.63
CA ALA A 245 39.34 -39.46 -28.93
C ALA A 245 40.45 -39.70 -29.98
N GLN A 246 41.51 -38.87 -29.98
CA GLN A 246 42.67 -39.08 -30.87
C GLN A 246 43.60 -40.21 -30.40
N LYS A 247 43.81 -40.38 -29.08
CA LYS A 247 44.61 -41.51 -28.56
C LYS A 247 43.95 -42.87 -28.80
N GLY A 248 42.62 -42.94 -28.81
CA GLY A 248 41.88 -44.15 -29.21
C GLY A 248 42.09 -44.54 -30.68
N LEU A 249 42.20 -43.56 -31.59
CA LEU A 249 42.47 -43.79 -33.01
C LEU A 249 43.94 -44.16 -33.30
N GLN A 250 44.91 -43.63 -32.55
CA GLN A 250 46.32 -44.03 -32.70
C GLN A 250 46.61 -45.45 -32.18
N GLN A 251 45.90 -45.95 -31.15
CA GLN A 251 46.05 -47.34 -30.70
C GLN A 251 45.44 -48.36 -31.68
N LEU A 252 44.37 -48.01 -32.41
CA LEU A 252 43.84 -48.84 -33.50
C LEU A 252 44.73 -48.80 -34.75
N GLY A 253 45.40 -47.69 -35.04
CA GLY A 253 46.38 -47.60 -36.14
C GLY A 253 47.67 -48.39 -35.88
N ALA A 254 48.16 -48.44 -34.63
CA ALA A 254 49.39 -49.16 -34.29
C ALA A 254 49.24 -50.69 -34.22
N SER A 255 48.01 -51.24 -34.25
CA SER A 255 47.77 -52.69 -34.30
C SER A 255 47.64 -53.25 -35.72
N VAL A 256 47.50 -52.39 -36.74
CA VAL A 256 47.38 -52.81 -38.15
C VAL A 256 48.74 -52.93 -38.84
N ASP A 257 49.79 -52.27 -38.33
CA ASP A 257 51.17 -52.37 -38.85
C ASP A 257 51.96 -53.57 -38.27
N ARG A 258 51.30 -54.55 -37.63
CA ARG A 258 51.91 -55.78 -37.06
C ARG A 258 51.22 -57.08 -37.51
N LEU A 259 50.56 -57.09 -38.66
CA LEU A 259 50.09 -58.29 -39.35
C LEU A 259 50.76 -58.41 -40.72
#